data_AF-A0A2E3Q3D8-F1
#
_entry.id   AF-A0A2E3Q3D8-F1
#
_cell.length_a   1.000
_cell.length_b   1.000
_cell.length_c   1.000
_cell.angle_alpha   90.00
_cell.angle_beta   90.00
_cell.angle_gamma   90.00
#
_symmetry.space_group_name_H-M   'P 1'
#
loop_
_entity.id
_entity.type
_entity.pdbx_description
1 polymer ?
#
loop_
_entity_poly.entity_id
_entity_poly.type
_entity_poly.pdbx_seq_one_letter_code
_entity_poly.pdbx_strand_id
1 'polypeptide(L)' 'MDLGIVVWALLDPIVEVEAFRRVLAINGGLDIAYLVTGLILVTRRDRLASGFGAAILVQGLFLLIFDLVWWWVLGAPTV' A
#
# COMPACT_ATOMS: atom_id res chain seq x y z
N MET A 1 3.19 6.12 -14.68
CA MET A 1 2.29 6.82 -13.74
C MET A 1 3.02 7.18 -12.46
N ASP A 2 3.82 6.28 -11.87
CA ASP A 2 4.47 6.49 -10.57
C ASP A 2 5.43 7.69 -10.52
N LEU A 3 6.17 7.96 -11.59
CA LEU A 3 7.10 9.09 -11.64
C LEU A 3 6.40 10.45 -11.43
N GLY A 4 5.17 10.62 -11.92
CA GLY A 4 4.42 11.85 -11.74
C GLY A 4 3.99 12.07 -10.29
N ILE A 5 3.60 11.00 -9.60
CA ILE A 5 3.24 11.03 -8.18
C ILE A 5 4.47 11.37 -7.34
N VAL A 6 5.62 10.76 -7.65
CA VAL A 6 6.89 11.03 -6.96
C VAL A 6 7.32 12.49 -7.14
N VAL A 7 7.30 13.01 -8.38
CA VAL A 7 7.67 14.40 -8.65
C VAL A 7 6.72 15.37 -7.94
N TRP A 8 5.42 15.10 -7.97
CA TRP A 8 4.44 15.94 -7.27
C TRP A 8 4.64 15.94 -5.75
N ALA A 9 4.86 14.76 -5.16
CA ALA A 9 5.12 14.62 -3.72
C ALA A 9 6.41 15.33 -3.28
N LEU A 10 7.42 15.45 -4.16
CA LEU A 10 8.63 16.23 -3.87
C LEU A 10 8.39 17.74 -3.92
N LEU A 11 7.45 18.20 -4.75
CA LEU A 11 7.14 19.63 -4.90
C LEU A 11 6.17 20.15 -3.84
N ASP A 12 5.30 19.27 -3.32
CA ASP A 12 4.34 19.59 -2.25
C ASP A 12 4.40 18.51 -1.16
N PRO A 13 5.45 18.52 -0.32
CA PRO A 13 5.65 17.49 0.68
C PRO A 13 4.61 17.60 1.81
N ILE A 14 4.05 16.47 2.20
CA ILE A 14 3.19 16.38 3.38
C ILE A 14 4.07 16.50 4.62
N VAL A 15 4.10 17.68 5.23
CA VAL A 15 4.89 17.95 6.44
C VAL A 15 4.15 17.62 7.74
N GLU A 16 2.81 17.58 7.67
CA GLU A 16 1.95 17.33 8.83
C GLU A 16 1.80 15.83 9.10
N VAL A 17 2.19 15.40 10.29
CA VAL A 17 2.16 13.97 10.71
C VAL A 17 0.74 13.39 10.60
N GLU A 18 -0.28 14.12 11.02
CA GLU A 18 -1.66 13.63 10.98
C GLU A 18 -2.20 13.53 9.54
N ALA A 19 -1.81 14.45 8.66
CA ALA A 19 -2.14 14.35 7.24
C ALA A 19 -1.45 13.14 6.61
N PHE A 20 -0.18 12.89 6.94
CA PHE A 20 0.56 11.74 6.45
C PHE A 20 -0.04 10.42 6.96
N ARG A 21 -0.46 10.35 8.24
CA ARG A 21 -1.19 9.19 8.78
C ARG A 21 -2.49 8.90 8.04
N ARG A 22 -3.24 9.93 7.63
CA ARG A 22 -4.45 9.72 6.79
C ARG A 22 -4.09 9.12 5.43
N VAL A 23 -3.00 9.57 4.82
CA VAL A 23 -2.52 9.00 3.55
C VAL A 23 -2.14 7.54 3.71
N LEU A 24 -1.41 7.17 4.76
CA LEU A 24 -1.07 5.77 5.06
C LEU A 24 -2.33 4.91 5.28
N ALA A 25 -3.35 5.44 5.96
CA ALA A 25 -4.61 4.70 6.16
C ALA A 25 -5.38 4.48 4.84
N ILE A 26 -5.37 5.47 3.96
CA ILE A 26 -5.98 5.34 2.62
C ILE A 26 -5.20 4.31 1.78
N ASN A 27 -3.86 4.37 1.76
CA ASN A 27 -3.03 3.41 1.03
C ASN A 27 -3.19 1.99 1.58
N GLY A 28 -3.19 1.79 2.90
CA GLY A 28 -3.46 0.48 3.50
C GLY A 28 -4.84 -0.08 3.11
N GLY A 29 -5.84 0.78 2.95
CA GLY A 29 -7.14 0.39 2.40
C GLY A 29 -7.07 -0.08 0.93
N LEU A 30 -6.29 0.62 0.10
CA LEU A 30 -6.03 0.21 -1.30
C LEU A 30 -5.28 -1.11 -1.37
N ASP A 31 -4.28 -1.33 -0.51
CA ASP A 31 -3.53 -2.59 -0.45
C ASP A 31 -4.41 -3.79 -0.10
N ILE A 32 -5.41 -3.61 0.77
CA ILE A 32 -6.42 -4.66 1.01
C ILE A 32 -7.17 -4.99 -0.28
N ALA A 33 -7.57 -3.99 -1.08
CA ALA A 33 -8.23 -4.24 -2.35
C ALA A 33 -7.30 -4.97 -3.35
N TYR A 34 -6.01 -4.64 -3.36
CA TYR A 34 -5.00 -5.38 -4.12
C TYR A 34 -4.88 -6.82 -3.64
N LEU A 35 -4.80 -7.07 -2.34
CA LEU A 35 -4.73 -8.42 -1.77
C LEU A 35 -5.95 -9.27 -2.15
N VAL A 36 -7.16 -8.70 -2.07
CA VAL A 36 -8.39 -9.38 -2.52
C VAL A 36 -8.29 -9.73 -4.00
N THR A 37 -7.81 -8.81 -4.83
CA THR A 37 -7.61 -9.04 -6.27
C THR A 37 -6.58 -10.14 -6.53
N GLY A 38 -5.45 -10.10 -5.81
CA GLY A 38 -4.40 -11.11 -5.88
C GLY A 38 -4.91 -12.50 -5.48
N LEU A 39 -5.74 -12.59 -4.45
CA LEU A 39 -6.38 -13.83 -4.03
C LEU A 39 -7.35 -14.37 -5.10
N ILE A 40 -8.15 -13.50 -5.73
CA ILE A 40 -9.01 -13.92 -6.83
C ILE A 40 -8.18 -14.44 -8.01
N LEU A 41 -7.08 -13.77 -8.34
CA LEU A 41 -6.23 -14.13 -9.47
C LEU A 41 -5.43 -15.41 -9.23
N VAL A 42 -4.90 -15.62 -8.02
CA VAL A 42 -4.10 -16.82 -7.71
C VAL A 42 -4.92 -18.11 -7.85
N THR A 43 -6.24 -18.05 -7.62
CA THR A 43 -7.15 -19.20 -7.80
C THR A 43 -7.52 -19.51 -9.26
N ARG A 44 -7.14 -18.66 -10.22
CA ARG A 44 -7.42 -18.91 -11.64
C ARG A 44 -6.57 -20.07 -12.15
N ARG A 45 -7.15 -20.89 -13.03
CA ARG A 45 -6.43 -22.01 -13.69
C ARG A 45 -5.39 -21.55 -14.71
N ASP A 46 -5.56 -20.34 -15.23
CA ASP A 46 -4.58 -19.72 -16.11
C ASP A 46 -3.30 -19.40 -15.32
N ARG A 47 -2.16 -19.91 -15.80
CA ARG A 47 -0.87 -19.80 -15.10
C ARG A 47 -0.36 -18.37 -15.04
N LEU A 48 -0.63 -17.55 -16.06
CA LEU A 48 -0.22 -16.14 -16.07
C LEU A 48 -1.03 -15.36 -15.03
N ALA A 49 -2.35 -15.51 -15.03
CA ALA A 49 -3.23 -14.89 -14.03
C ALA A 49 -2.85 -15.32 -12.62
N SER A 50 -2.59 -16.61 -12.39
CA SER A 50 -2.18 -17.12 -11.08
C SER A 50 -0.82 -16.55 -10.64
N GLY A 51 0.15 -16.47 -11.55
CA GLY A 51 1.46 -15.85 -11.30
C GLY A 51 1.36 -14.36 -10.96
N PHE A 52 0.54 -13.59 -11.69
CA PHE A 52 0.26 -12.20 -11.35
C PHE A 52 -0.46 -12.08 -10.01
N GLY A 53 -1.40 -12.97 -9.72
CA GLY A 53 -2.07 -13.03 -8.42
C GLY A 53 -1.07 -13.20 -7.27
N ALA A 54 -0.14 -14.15 -7.40
CA ALA A 54 0.92 -14.37 -6.41
C ALA A 54 1.83 -13.14 -6.26
N ALA A 55 2.22 -12.50 -7.37
CA ALA A 55 3.03 -11.28 -7.33
C ALA A 55 2.31 -10.12 -6.62
N ILE A 56 1.02 -9.92 -6.91
CA ILE A 56 0.18 -8.90 -6.24
C ILE A 56 0.04 -9.21 -4.75
N LEU A 57 -0.13 -10.48 -4.37
CA LEU A 57 -0.22 -10.87 -2.96
C LEU A 57 1.07 -10.54 -2.20
N VAL A 58 2.24 -10.88 -2.76
CA VAL A 58 3.54 -10.60 -2.12
C VAL A 58 3.79 -9.10 -2.04
N GLN A 59 3.57 -8.37 -3.14
CA GLN A 59 3.77 -6.92 -3.18
C GLN A 59 2.80 -6.19 -2.24
N GLY A 60 1.50 -6.48 -2.33
CA GLY A 60 0.47 -5.83 -1.53
C GLY A 60 0.61 -6.15 -0.04
N LEU A 61 1.04 -7.36 0.32
CA LEU A 61 1.26 -7.71 1.73
C LEU A 61 2.44 -6.92 2.32
N PHE A 62 3.52 -6.79 1.54
CA PHE A 62 4.67 -5.98 1.94
C PHE A 62 4.27 -4.51 2.17
N LEU A 63 3.54 -3.91 1.22
CA LEU A 63 3.09 -2.52 1.31
C LEU A 63 2.11 -2.31 2.48
N LEU A 64 1.15 -3.22 2.66
CA LEU A 64 0.19 -3.14 3.76
C LEU A 64 0.89 -3.18 5.12
N ILE A 65 1.87 -4.08 5.29
CA ILE A 65 2.65 -4.15 6.54
C ILE A 65 3.43 -2.85 6.74
N PHE A 66 4.07 -2.33 5.69
CA PHE A 66 4.81 -1.08 5.76
C PHE A 66 3.91 0.09 6.20
N ASP A 67 2.75 0.25 5.59
CA ASP A 67 1.80 1.32 5.90
C ASP A 67 1.25 1.21 7.32
N LEU A 68 0.87 0.00 7.76
CA LEU A 68 0.36 -0.23 9.10
C LEU A 68 1.42 0.03 10.18
N VAL A 69 2.66 -0.39 9.95
CA VAL A 69 3.77 -0.14 10.88
C VAL A 69 4.00 1.36 11.03
N TRP A 70 4.09 2.10 9.93
CA TRP A 70 4.28 3.55 10.00
C TRP A 70 3.09 4.30 10.58
N TRP A 71 1.88 3.90 10.22
CA TRP A 71 0.66 4.48 10.77
C TRP A 71 0.59 4.34 12.29
N TRP A 72 1.01 3.18 12.81
CA TRP A 72 1.12 2.90 14.24
C TRP A 72 2.22 3.73 14.91
N VAL A 73 3.44 3.72 14.34
CA VAL A 73 4.60 4.46 14.89
C VAL A 73 4.29 5.95 15.02
N LEU A 74 3.66 6.54 14.01
CA LEU A 74 3.32 7.97 14.01
C LEU A 74 2.13 8.32 14.92
N GLY A 75 1.33 7.32 15.32
CA GLY A 75 0.21 7.49 16.25
C GLY A 75 0.57 7.25 17.71
N ALA A 76 1.78 6.74 17.99
CA ALA A 76 2.22 6.45 19.34
C ALA A 76 2.42 7.76 20.13
N PRO A 77 1.97 7.86 21.39
CA PRO A 77 2.26 9.01 22.23
C PRO A 77 3.77 9.19 22.36
N THR A 78 4.29 10.37 22.06
CA THR A 78 5.68 10.72 22.36
C THR A 78 5.81 10.82 23.88
N VAL A 79 6.57 9.90 24.49
CA VAL A 79 6.97 9.97 25.90
C VAL A 79 7.91 11.14 26.16
#